data_AF-A0A1F9EW90-F1
#
_entry.id   AF-A0A1F9EW90-F1
#
_cell.length_a   1.000
_cell.length_b   1.000
_cell.length_c   1.000
_cell.angle_alpha   90.00
_cell.angle_beta   90.00
_cell.angle_gamma   90.00
#
_symmetry.space_group_name_H-M   'P 1'
#
loop_
_entity.id
_entity.type
_entity.pdbx_description
1 polymer ?
#
loop_
_entity_poly.entity_id
_entity_poly.type
_entity_poly.pdbx_seq_one_letter_code
_entity_poly.pdbx_strand_id
1 'polypeptide(L)'
;MSAQKAIELYGGPFLAGETEQSWMVSIRERLRRKFLRNVSWLGNYWEKGEKSEKALECYERGLDVDELAEELYRHLIMCYQRLGRQAEALSVYRRCKRTLSASLGIEPSSETEAIYRTIRTQKR
;
A
#
# COMPACT_ATOMS: atom_id res chain seq x y z
N MET A 1 -7.46 13.27 16.90
CA MET A 1 -6.10 12.77 16.60
C MET A 1 -5.91 12.82 15.10
N SER A 2 -4.93 13.57 14.59
CA SER A 2 -4.65 13.69 13.15
C SER A 2 -4.13 12.36 12.61
N ALA A 3 -4.55 11.99 11.39
CA ALA A 3 -4.15 10.74 10.73
C ALA A 3 -2.62 10.57 10.65
N GLN A 4 -1.90 11.67 10.45
CA GLN A 4 -0.43 11.70 10.40
C GLN A 4 0.22 11.19 11.70
N LYS A 5 -0.30 11.61 12.86
CA LYS A 5 0.23 11.21 14.18
C LYS A 5 -0.06 9.72 14.47
N ALA A 6 -1.16 9.19 13.93
CA ALA A 6 -1.48 7.76 14.03
C ALA A 6 -0.53 6.89 13.20
N ILE A 7 -0.03 7.41 12.07
CA ILE A 7 0.94 6.68 11.24
C ILE A 7 2.31 6.70 11.91
N GLU A 8 2.81 7.86 12.35
CA GLU A 8 4.09 7.99 13.08
C GLU A 8 4.20 7.09 14.32
N LEU A 9 3.12 6.86 15.05
CA LEU A 9 3.11 6.02 16.25
C LEU A 9 3.06 4.51 15.98
N TYR A 10 2.80 4.08 14.74
CA TYR A 10 2.72 2.66 14.40
C TYR A 10 4.11 2.14 13.99
N GLY A 11 4.82 1.54 14.95
CA GLY A 11 6.17 0.98 14.78
C GLY A 11 6.23 -0.52 14.48
N GLY A 12 5.12 -1.13 14.07
CA GLY A 12 5.03 -2.57 13.79
C GLY A 12 3.86 -3.26 14.53
N PRO A 13 3.79 -4.60 14.47
CA PRO A 13 2.71 -5.36 15.08
C PRO A 13 2.63 -5.12 16.59
N PHE A 14 1.45 -4.75 17.08
CA PHE A 14 1.20 -4.59 18.51
C PHE A 14 1.54 -5.88 19.28
N LEU A 15 2.42 -5.80 20.27
CA LEU A 15 2.93 -6.94 21.07
C LEU A 15 3.71 -7.99 20.25
N ALA A 16 4.52 -7.57 19.27
CA ALA A 16 5.27 -8.49 18.40
C ALA A 16 6.14 -9.55 19.13
N GLY A 17 6.47 -9.35 20.41
CA GLY A 17 7.27 -10.29 21.23
C GLY A 17 6.47 -11.20 22.18
N GLU A 18 5.15 -11.09 22.23
CA GLU A 18 4.31 -11.89 23.13
C GLU A 18 3.78 -13.15 22.44
N THR A 19 3.63 -14.25 23.19
CA THR A 19 2.97 -15.46 22.72
C THR A 19 1.55 -15.11 22.27
N GLU A 20 1.23 -15.42 21.01
CA GLU A 20 -0.01 -15.00 20.39
C GLU A 20 -1.23 -15.66 21.07
N GLN A 21 -2.09 -14.83 21.64
CA GLN A 21 -3.37 -15.27 22.22
C GLN A 21 -4.51 -14.93 21.27
N SER A 22 -5.57 -15.74 21.25
CA SER A 22 -6.70 -15.58 20.31
C SER A 22 -7.34 -14.17 20.32
N TRP A 23 -7.39 -13.52 21.49
CA TRP A 23 -7.88 -12.14 21.61
C TRP A 23 -6.94 -11.09 21.00
N MET A 24 -5.62 -11.37 20.95
CA MET A 24 -4.63 -10.49 20.33
C MET A 24 -4.81 -10.43 18.81
N VAL A 25 -5.15 -11.56 18.17
CA VAL A 25 -5.40 -11.65 16.73
C VAL A 25 -6.51 -10.69 16.31
N SER A 26 -7.65 -10.71 17.01
CA SER A 26 -8.79 -9.83 16.73
C SER A 26 -8.44 -8.34 16.91
N ILE A 27 -7.63 -8.00 17.90
CA ILE A 27 -7.19 -6.62 18.14
C ILE A 27 -6.21 -6.17 17.07
N ARG A 28 -5.22 -7.00 16.72
CA ARG A 28 -4.25 -6.73 15.65
C ARG A 28 -4.96 -6.48 14.33
N GLU A 29 -5.90 -7.34 13.95
CA GLU A 29 -6.69 -7.16 12.72
C GLU A 29 -7.54 -5.89 12.73
N ARG A 30 -8.08 -5.49 13.89
CA ARG A 30 -8.82 -4.23 14.01
C ARG A 30 -7.90 -3.02 13.88
N LEU A 31 -6.72 -3.04 14.50
CA LEU A 31 -5.73 -1.96 14.40
C LEU A 31 -5.17 -1.84 12.98
N ARG A 32 -4.83 -2.96 12.35
CA ARG A 32 -4.37 -3.05 10.97
C ARG A 32 -5.37 -2.42 10.00
N ARG A 33 -6.65 -2.84 10.06
CA ARG A 33 -7.72 -2.26 9.23
C ARG A 33 -7.91 -0.76 9.47
N LYS A 34 -7.84 -0.31 10.73
CA LYS A 34 -7.94 1.12 11.05
C LYS A 34 -6.76 1.90 10.49
N PHE A 35 -5.55 1.36 10.58
CA PHE A 35 -4.34 1.96 10.03
C PHE A 35 -4.42 2.10 8.52
N LEU A 36 -4.74 1.01 7.80
CA LEU A 36 -4.85 1.01 6.34
C LEU A 36 -5.89 2.02 5.85
N ARG A 37 -7.04 2.16 6.53
CA ARG A 37 -8.03 3.19 6.19
C ARG A 37 -7.47 4.61 6.33
N ASN A 38 -6.65 4.87 7.34
CA ASN A 38 -6.00 6.18 7.51
C ASN A 38 -4.93 6.41 6.44
N VAL A 39 -4.18 5.37 6.05
CA VAL A 39 -3.22 5.42 4.95
C VAL A 39 -3.92 5.77 3.64
N SER A 40 -4.98 5.05 3.24
CA SER A 40 -5.72 5.36 2.01
C SER A 40 -6.29 6.78 2.03
N TRP A 41 -6.84 7.23 3.16
CA TRP A 41 -7.38 8.59 3.29
C TRP A 41 -6.29 9.66 3.17
N LEU A 42 -5.18 9.50 3.88
CA LEU A 42 -4.09 10.50 3.88
C LEU A 42 -3.33 10.50 2.56
N GLY A 43 -3.10 9.33 1.96
CA GLY A 43 -2.51 9.20 0.64
C GLY A 43 -3.35 9.91 -0.43
N ASN A 44 -4.68 9.68 -0.43
CA ASN A 44 -5.59 10.38 -1.33
C ASN A 44 -5.57 11.90 -1.14
N TYR A 45 -5.48 12.36 0.11
CA TYR A 45 -5.34 13.78 0.43
C TYR A 45 -4.05 14.38 -0.16
N TRP A 46 -2.91 13.69 -0.03
CA TRP A 46 -1.65 14.14 -0.62
C TRP A 46 -1.67 14.11 -2.14
N GLU A 47 -2.27 13.08 -2.75
CA GLU A 47 -2.48 12.98 -4.19
C GLU A 47 -3.26 14.18 -4.74
N LYS A 48 -4.37 14.56 -4.08
CA LYS A 48 -5.19 15.72 -4.46
C LYS A 48 -4.47 17.05 -4.26
N GLY A 49 -3.55 17.11 -3.31
CA GLY A 49 -2.70 18.28 -3.08
C GLY A 49 -1.44 18.31 -3.95
N GLU A 50 -1.35 17.49 -4.99
CA GLU A 50 -0.19 17.33 -5.90
C GLU A 50 1.13 16.99 -5.20
N LYS A 51 1.07 16.51 -3.96
CA LYS A 51 2.23 16.10 -3.15
C LYS A 51 2.49 14.62 -3.32
N SER A 52 2.74 14.21 -4.57
CA SER A 52 2.90 12.80 -4.94
C SER A 52 4.00 12.07 -4.16
N GLU A 53 5.10 12.74 -3.81
CA GLU A 53 6.17 12.10 -2.99
C GLU A 53 5.72 11.77 -1.57
N LYS A 54 4.89 12.62 -0.94
CA LYS A 54 4.31 12.33 0.37
C LYS A 54 3.28 11.21 0.31
N ALA A 55 2.54 11.11 -0.80
CA ALA A 55 1.62 10.02 -1.03
C ALA A 55 2.40 8.69 -1.16
N LEU A 56 3.51 8.68 -1.91
CA LEU A 56 4.38 7.50 -2.04
C LEU A 56 4.85 6.99 -0.67
N GLU A 57 5.42 7.87 0.16
CA GLU A 57 5.87 7.51 1.50
C GLU A 57 4.71 6.95 2.35
N CYS A 58 3.53 7.57 2.27
CA CYS A 58 2.37 7.11 3.02
C CYS A 58 1.92 5.70 2.62
N TYR A 59 1.93 5.38 1.32
CA TYR A 59 1.50 4.07 0.82
C TYR A 59 2.54 2.98 1.06
N GLU A 60 3.84 3.27 0.94
CA GLU A 60 4.90 2.31 1.32
C GLU A 60 4.76 1.92 2.80
N ARG A 61 4.52 2.91 3.69
CA ARG A 61 4.25 2.62 5.10
C ARG A 61 2.99 1.78 5.33
N GLY A 62 2.02 1.87 4.43
CA GLY A 62 0.86 0.98 4.42
C GLY A 62 1.23 -0.46 4.08
N LEU A 63 2.12 -0.65 3.11
CA LEU A 63 2.60 -1.96 2.67
C LEU A 63 3.55 -2.61 3.67
N ASP A 64 4.28 -1.83 4.48
CA ASP A 64 5.04 -2.35 5.63
C ASP A 64 4.13 -3.00 6.69
N VAL A 65 2.85 -2.59 6.74
CA VAL A 65 1.86 -3.11 7.68
C VAL A 65 1.03 -4.24 7.08
N ASP A 66 0.71 -4.16 5.80
CA ASP A 66 0.04 -5.21 5.06
C ASP A 66 0.54 -5.26 3.61
N GLU A 67 1.47 -6.18 3.35
CA GLU A 67 2.01 -6.40 2.02
C GLU A 67 1.01 -6.97 1.01
N LEU A 68 -0.16 -7.45 1.47
CA LEU A 68 -1.25 -7.98 0.64
C LEU A 68 -2.30 -6.91 0.29
N ALA A 69 -2.13 -5.68 0.75
CA ALA A 69 -3.02 -4.57 0.45
C ALA A 69 -2.84 -4.08 -1.00
N GLU A 70 -3.37 -4.84 -1.97
CA GLU A 70 -3.25 -4.59 -3.41
C GLU A 70 -3.65 -3.17 -3.83
N GLU A 71 -4.67 -2.59 -3.18
CA GLU A 71 -5.10 -1.21 -3.40
C GLU A 71 -3.95 -0.20 -3.23
N LEU A 72 -3.08 -0.40 -2.23
CA LEU A 72 -1.95 0.49 -1.99
C LEU A 72 -0.89 0.41 -3.09
N TYR A 73 -0.68 -0.78 -3.67
CA TYR A 73 0.17 -0.91 -4.84
C TYR A 73 -0.39 -0.14 -6.03
N ARG A 74 -1.71 -0.20 -6.28
CA ARG A 74 -2.34 0.58 -7.35
C ARG A 74 -2.10 2.07 -7.17
N HIS A 75 -2.26 2.59 -5.95
CA HIS A 75 -1.98 3.98 -5.65
C HIS A 75 -0.51 4.37 -5.87
N LEU A 76 0.44 3.54 -5.42
CA LEU A 76 1.88 3.75 -5.68
C LEU A 76 2.17 3.81 -7.18
N ILE A 77 1.63 2.86 -7.95
CA ILE A 77 1.81 2.81 -9.41
C ILE A 77 1.29 4.10 -10.06
N MET A 78 0.10 4.55 -9.67
CA MET A 78 -0.49 5.80 -10.18
C MET A 78 0.33 7.04 -9.79
N CYS A 79 0.84 7.11 -8.56
CA CYS A 79 1.72 8.19 -8.12
C CYS A 79 3.02 8.23 -8.93
N TYR A 80 3.67 7.09 -9.16
CA TYR A 80 4.86 7.02 -9.99
C TYR A 80 4.58 7.41 -11.45
N GLN A 81 3.42 7.02 -12.01
CA GLN A 81 3.01 7.47 -13.34
C GLN A 81 2.86 9.00 -13.42
N ARG A 82 2.21 9.64 -12.43
CA ARG A 82 2.07 11.11 -12.40
C ARG A 82 3.40 11.84 -12.29
N LEU A 83 4.40 11.20 -11.66
CA LEU A 83 5.77 11.72 -11.56
C LEU A 83 6.64 11.42 -12.80
N GLY A 84 6.10 10.74 -13.83
CA GLY A 84 6.88 10.31 -15.00
C GLY A 84 7.86 9.17 -14.74
N ARG A 85 7.81 8.56 -13.55
CA ARG A 85 8.72 7.51 -13.06
C ARG A 85 8.22 6.11 -13.45
N GLN A 86 8.20 5.82 -14.75
CA GLN A 86 7.60 4.59 -15.28
C GLN A 86 8.32 3.31 -14.85
N ALA A 87 9.65 3.34 -14.71
CA ALA A 87 10.42 2.17 -14.31
C ALA A 87 10.03 1.70 -12.90
N GLU A 88 9.86 2.66 -11.99
CA GLU A 88 9.41 2.45 -10.63
C GLU A 88 7.97 1.94 -10.60
N ALA A 89 7.06 2.52 -11.40
CA ALA A 89 5.68 2.03 -11.53
C ALA A 89 5.63 0.55 -11.95
N LEU A 90 6.44 0.14 -12.93
CA LEU A 90 6.55 -1.26 -13.35
C LEU A 90 7.17 -2.15 -12.27
N SER A 91 8.15 -1.63 -11.51
CA SER A 91 8.77 -2.35 -10.39
C SER A 91 7.75 -2.66 -9.30
N VAL A 92 6.91 -1.67 -8.92
CA VAL A 92 5.85 -1.83 -7.93
C VAL A 92 4.83 -2.87 -8.35
N TYR A 93 4.37 -2.85 -9.61
CA TYR A 93 3.47 -3.89 -10.13
C TYR A 93 4.09 -5.30 -10.03
N ARG A 94 5.37 -5.44 -10.42
CA ARG A 94 6.07 -6.74 -10.30
C ARG A 94 6.24 -7.17 -8.84
N ARG A 95 6.40 -6.24 -7.90
CA ARG A 95 6.40 -6.53 -6.46
C ARG A 95 5.03 -7.06 -6.04
N CYS A 96 3.96 -6.33 -6.36
CA CYS A 96 2.58 -6.74 -6.07
C CYS A 96 2.26 -8.16 -6.56
N LYS A 97 2.52 -8.44 -7.84
CA LYS A 97 2.30 -9.75 -8.45
C LYS A 97 3.07 -10.87 -7.74
N ARG A 98 4.34 -10.63 -7.41
CA ARG A 98 5.16 -11.63 -6.70
C ARG A 98 4.63 -11.89 -5.29
N THR A 99 4.27 -10.84 -4.55
CA THR A 99 3.76 -10.96 -3.18
C THR A 99 2.42 -11.70 -3.14
N LEU A 100 1.46 -11.32 -3.99
CA LEU A 100 0.15 -12.00 -4.06
C LEU A 100 0.28 -13.48 -4.47
N SER A 101 1.15 -13.76 -5.44
CA SER A 101 1.41 -15.13 -5.87
C SER A 101 2.07 -15.96 -4.77
N ALA A 102 3.07 -15.42 -4.08
CA ALA A 102 3.81 -16.13 -3.03
C ALA A 102 2.94 -16.39 -1.78
N SER A 103 2.15 -15.41 -1.36
CA SER A 103 1.42 -15.48 -0.09
C SER A 103 0.02 -16.06 -0.23
N LEU A 104 -0.65 -15.87 -1.38
CA LEU A 104 -2.04 -16.29 -1.60
C LEU A 104 -2.23 -17.22 -2.81
N GLY A 105 -1.21 -17.40 -3.65
CA GLY A 105 -1.33 -18.21 -4.87
C GLY A 105 -2.22 -17.59 -5.95
N ILE A 106 -2.48 -16.28 -5.88
CA ILE A 106 -3.36 -15.56 -6.80
C ILE A 106 -2.59 -14.55 -7.66
N GLU A 107 -3.20 -14.20 -8.80
CA GLU A 107 -2.75 -13.10 -9.65
C GLU A 107 -3.35 -11.76 -9.19
N PRO A 108 -2.75 -10.62 -9.59
CA PRO A 108 -3.35 -9.30 -9.37
C PRO A 108 -4.76 -9.19 -9.96
N SER A 109 -5.57 -8.33 -9.36
CA SER A 109 -6.92 -8.04 -9.79
C SER A 109 -6.96 -7.41 -11.19
N SER A 110 -8.13 -7.49 -11.84
CA SER A 110 -8.38 -6.88 -13.15
C SER A 110 -8.07 -5.38 -13.18
N GLU A 111 -8.33 -4.67 -12.09
CA GLU A 111 -8.07 -3.23 -11.95
C GLU A 111 -6.56 -2.96 -11.97
N THR A 112 -5.78 -3.78 -11.26
CA THR A 112 -4.32 -3.66 -11.21
C THR A 112 -3.69 -4.02 -12.56
N GLU A 113 -4.17 -5.08 -13.20
CA GLU A 113 -3.77 -5.47 -14.56
C GLU A 113 -4.09 -4.37 -15.58
N ALA A 114 -5.26 -3.72 -15.47
CA ALA A 114 -5.63 -2.60 -16.33
C ALA A 114 -4.62 -1.45 -16.20
N ILE A 115 -4.24 -1.05 -14.97
CA ILE A 115 -3.25 0.00 -14.74
C ILE A 115 -1.90 -0.40 -15.37
N TYR A 116 -1.43 -1.63 -15.16
CA TYR A 116 -0.18 -2.11 -15.75
C TYR A 116 -0.16 -2.00 -17.28
N ARG A 117 -1.28 -2.34 -17.94
CA ARG A 117 -1.41 -2.21 -19.40
C ARG A 117 -1.24 -0.76 -19.84
N THR A 118 -1.79 0.21 -19.10
CA THR A 118 -1.65 1.64 -19.44
C THR A 118 -0.18 2.10 -19.43
N ILE A 119 0.61 1.64 -18.47
CA ILE A 119 2.04 1.97 -18.36
C ILE A 119 2.80 1.42 -19.56
N ARG A 120 2.51 0.17 -19.95
CA ARG A 120 3.18 -0.46 -21.09
C ARG A 120 2.90 0.23 -22.42
N THR A 121 1.70 0.76 -22.60
CA THR A 121 1.30 1.42 -23.85
C THR A 121 1.85 2.84 -24.00
N GLN A 122 2.24 3.50 -22.91
CA GLN A 122 2.84 4.84 -22.93
C GLN A 122 4.31 4.83 -23.40
N LYS A 123 4.91 3.66 -23.62
CA LYS A 123 6.30 3.49 -24.03
C LYS A 123 6.48 3.68 -25.56
N ARG A 124 5.99 4.79 -26.10
CA ARG A 124 6.18 5.21 -27.50
C ARG A 124 7.17 6.35 -27.61
#